data_AF-A0A351JTT0-F1
#
_entry.id   AF-A0A351JTT0-F1
#
_cell.length_a   1.000
_cell.length_b   1.000
_cell.length_c   1.000
_cell.angle_alpha   90.00
_cell.angle_beta   90.00
_cell.angle_gamma   90.00
#
_symmetry.space_group_name_H-M   'P 1'
#
loop_
_entity.id
_entity.type
_entity.pdbx_description
1 polymer ?
#
loop_
_entity_poly.entity_id
_entity_poly.type
_entity_poly.pdbx_seq_one_letter_code
_entity_poly.pdbx_strand_id
1 'polypeptide(L)'
;METSTSSPKASPPPIWIMILTASSLIVAIGALYYVLVVRSAPQAPPITEPKASNIQVDDAEEPTNGEPEPQSDQKSVITPLDSEWVLYKNTKFGYAMEFPKNAVSFAGDCEYSTKNGDHSYRPVFKSVPLQILEADESAYVTAQYYYKLTGETVDAGRHYYTACDKTNIDITTVTTADKTSYMSPLLVIFANVVDGDAGLEKFIQDNYGTDCKLGSKTDMGNYTAVAIAGISTDETKNCFVNYMYTIRYNPQTNVVAAWNLGQACNFPYPTQDKCQDQTMADSFKFD
;
A
#
# COMPACT_ATOMS: atom_id res chain seq x y z
N MET A 1 45.27 73.79 25.17
CA MET A 1 45.84 72.46 24.88
C MET A 1 44.77 71.46 25.21
N GLU A 2 44.18 70.83 24.20
CA GLU A 2 43.60 69.48 24.24
C GLU A 2 43.25 69.12 22.79
N THR A 3 44.17 68.40 22.15
CA THR A 3 44.02 67.87 20.79
C THR A 3 43.30 66.53 20.87
N SER A 4 42.08 66.49 20.34
CA SER A 4 41.29 65.27 20.17
C SER A 4 41.80 64.47 18.98
N THR A 5 42.23 63.23 19.25
CA THR A 5 42.66 62.24 18.26
C THR A 5 41.47 61.38 17.83
N SER A 6 41.03 61.53 16.57
CA SER A 6 40.04 60.63 15.96
C SER A 6 40.72 59.36 15.42
N SER A 7 40.27 58.18 15.84
CA SER A 7 40.71 56.89 15.29
C SER A 7 40.08 56.59 13.92
N PRO A 8 40.78 55.90 13.01
CA PRO A 8 40.23 55.53 11.71
C PRO A 8 39.21 54.39 11.83
N LYS A 9 38.05 54.54 11.17
CA LYS A 9 37.04 53.48 11.01
C LYS A 9 37.59 52.37 10.12
N ALA A 10 37.58 51.13 10.60
CA ALA A 10 37.90 49.95 9.81
C ALA A 10 36.84 49.73 8.72
N SER A 11 37.28 49.40 7.51
CA SER A 11 36.41 49.08 6.38
C SER A 11 35.82 47.66 6.53
N PRO A 12 34.56 47.44 6.10
CA PRO A 12 33.94 46.13 6.16
C PRO A 12 34.62 45.14 5.19
N PRO A 13 34.68 43.84 5.55
CA PRO A 13 35.31 42.84 4.71
C PRO A 13 34.58 42.67 3.36
N PRO A 14 35.30 42.33 2.29
CA PRO A 14 34.71 42.15 0.96
C PRO A 14 33.69 41.00 0.96
N ILE A 15 32.54 41.25 0.32
CA ILE A 15 31.35 40.38 0.26
C ILE A 15 31.69 38.93 -0.16
N TRP A 16 32.70 38.73 -0.99
CA TRP A 16 33.15 37.40 -1.43
C TRP A 16 33.67 36.50 -0.29
N ILE A 17 34.22 37.07 0.78
CA ILE A 17 34.66 36.30 1.96
C ILE A 17 33.46 35.73 2.71
N MET A 18 32.33 36.46 2.78
CA MET A 18 31.10 35.97 3.42
C MET A 18 30.41 34.87 2.61
N ILE A 19 30.51 34.90 1.27
CA ILE A 19 29.95 33.86 0.40
C ILE A 19 30.75 32.56 0.52
N LEU A 20 32.09 32.65 0.59
CA LEU A 20 32.97 31.49 0.75
C LEU A 20 32.77 30.79 2.11
N THR A 21 32.57 31.55 3.19
CA THR A 21 32.32 30.98 4.53
C THR A 21 30.93 30.35 4.65
N ALA A 22 29.90 30.92 4.00
CA ALA A 22 28.56 30.31 3.99
C ALA A 22 28.54 29.00 3.20
N SER A 23 29.27 28.94 2.08
CA SER A 23 29.32 27.75 1.22
C SER A 23 30.03 26.57 1.88
N SER A 24 31.12 26.83 2.63
CA SER A 24 31.83 25.77 3.36
C SER A 24 31.01 25.20 4.53
N LEU A 25 30.17 26.03 5.17
CA LEU A 25 29.29 25.60 6.24
C LEU A 25 28.19 24.64 5.75
N ILE A 26 27.61 24.89 4.56
CA ILE A 26 26.57 24.03 3.96
C ILE A 26 27.14 22.65 3.63
N VAL A 27 28.36 22.59 3.08
CA VAL A 27 29.03 21.31 2.78
C VAL A 27 29.34 20.53 4.05
N ALA A 28 29.78 21.21 5.12
CA ALA A 28 30.04 20.56 6.40
C ALA A 28 28.78 19.99 7.05
N ILE A 29 27.65 20.71 6.98
CA ILE A 29 26.35 20.24 7.49
C ILE A 29 25.85 19.04 6.68
N GLY A 30 25.99 19.07 5.34
CA GLY A 30 25.62 17.95 4.47
C GLY A 30 26.43 16.68 4.74
N ALA A 31 27.75 16.83 4.94
CA ALA A 31 28.63 15.71 5.28
C ALA A 31 28.29 15.10 6.66
N LEU A 32 27.96 15.94 7.65
CA LEU A 32 27.56 15.47 8.98
C LEU A 32 26.21 14.73 8.93
N TYR A 33 25.25 15.22 8.15
CA TYR A 33 23.96 14.56 7.92
C TYR A 33 24.14 13.18 7.27
N TYR A 34 24.98 13.07 6.24
CA TYR A 34 25.26 11.80 5.57
C TYR A 34 25.85 10.75 6.52
N VAL A 35 26.80 11.15 7.38
CA VAL A 35 27.41 10.23 8.36
C VAL A 35 26.42 9.78 9.43
N LEU A 36 25.55 10.67 9.91
CA LEU A 36 24.61 10.35 11.00
C LEU A 36 23.39 9.55 10.54
N VAL A 37 22.92 9.74 9.29
CA VAL A 37 21.68 9.11 8.82
C VAL A 37 21.95 7.87 7.98
N VAL A 38 22.92 7.91 7.06
CA VAL A 38 23.12 6.84 6.09
C VAL A 38 23.96 5.70 6.67
N ARG A 39 24.93 6.01 7.54
CA ARG A 39 25.83 5.00 8.14
C ARG A 39 25.25 4.27 9.34
N SER A 40 24.18 4.81 9.94
CA SER A 40 23.51 4.25 11.11
C SER A 40 22.41 3.25 10.76
N ALA A 41 22.09 3.10 9.47
CA ALA A 41 21.09 2.15 9.00
C ALA A 41 21.56 0.70 9.29
N PRO A 42 20.86 -0.06 10.14
CA PRO A 42 21.16 -1.48 10.34
C PRO A 42 20.97 -2.22 9.02
N GLN A 43 21.93 -3.05 8.63
CA GLN A 43 21.74 -3.96 7.52
C GLN A 43 20.60 -4.93 7.88
N ALA A 44 19.56 -4.96 7.04
CA ALA A 44 18.47 -5.91 7.19
C ALA A 44 19.00 -7.35 7.11
N PRO A 45 18.52 -8.27 7.97
CA PRO A 45 18.90 -9.68 7.90
C PRO A 45 18.41 -10.30 6.57
N PRO A 46 19.07 -11.38 6.10
CA PRO A 46 18.69 -12.05 4.86
C PRO A 46 17.28 -12.63 4.95
N ILE A 47 16.44 -12.28 3.99
CA ILE A 47 15.05 -12.76 3.86
C ILE A 47 15.10 -14.21 3.37
N THR A 48 14.49 -15.12 4.14
CA THR A 48 14.25 -16.50 3.73
C THR A 48 13.00 -16.51 2.84
N GLU A 49 13.07 -17.08 1.64
CA GLU A 49 11.96 -17.12 0.66
C GLU A 49 10.71 -17.82 1.23
N PRO A 50 9.51 -17.21 1.13
CA PRO A 50 8.26 -17.90 1.42
C PRO A 50 7.86 -18.80 0.25
N LYS A 51 7.39 -20.01 0.56
CA LYS A 51 6.80 -20.94 -0.43
C LYS A 51 5.46 -20.40 -0.93
N ALA A 52 5.42 -19.96 -2.18
CA ALA A 52 4.17 -19.61 -2.86
C ALA A 52 3.45 -20.86 -3.39
N SER A 53 2.11 -20.87 -3.30
CA SER A 53 1.23 -21.85 -3.94
C SER A 53 0.32 -21.13 -4.94
N ASN A 54 0.39 -21.54 -6.22
CA ASN A 54 -0.44 -21.00 -7.29
C ASN A 54 -1.73 -21.81 -7.44
N ILE A 55 -2.86 -21.12 -7.52
CA ILE A 55 -4.18 -21.74 -7.42
C ILE A 55 -4.90 -21.71 -8.78
N GLN A 56 -4.92 -22.86 -9.48
CA GLN A 56 -5.90 -23.17 -10.54
C GLN A 56 -7.16 -23.85 -9.97
N VAL A 57 -8.27 -23.66 -10.69
CA VAL A 57 -9.66 -24.10 -10.41
C VAL A 57 -9.82 -25.58 -10.76
N ASP A 58 -10.37 -26.39 -9.84
CA ASP A 58 -10.93 -27.71 -10.19
C ASP A 58 -12.06 -28.12 -9.22
N ASP A 59 -12.96 -28.96 -9.75
CA ASP A 59 -14.33 -29.29 -9.33
C ASP A 59 -14.50 -30.10 -8.03
N ALA A 60 -15.72 -30.04 -7.50
CA ALA A 60 -16.15 -30.45 -6.17
C ALA A 60 -16.38 -31.96 -5.95
N GLU A 61 -16.07 -32.44 -4.74
CA GLU A 61 -16.61 -33.68 -4.16
C GLU A 61 -17.08 -33.50 -2.69
N GLU A 62 -18.05 -34.33 -2.30
CA GLU A 62 -19.00 -34.27 -1.16
C GLU A 62 -18.42 -34.84 0.18
N PRO A 63 -18.97 -34.51 1.39
CA PRO A 63 -18.22 -34.59 2.65
C PRO A 63 -18.49 -35.84 3.51
N THR A 64 -17.54 -36.15 4.41
CA THR A 64 -17.75 -37.03 5.57
C THR A 64 -17.31 -36.35 6.88
N ASN A 65 -18.15 -36.50 7.91
CA ASN A 65 -18.11 -35.88 9.24
C ASN A 65 -16.89 -36.26 10.11
N GLY A 66 -16.29 -35.25 10.76
CA GLY A 66 -15.33 -35.34 11.87
C GLY A 66 -15.13 -33.97 12.55
N GLU A 67 -14.87 -33.98 13.85
CA GLU A 67 -14.78 -32.88 14.84
C GLU A 67 -13.73 -31.77 14.49
N PRO A 68 -13.90 -30.49 14.90
CA PRO A 68 -13.17 -29.37 14.30
C PRO A 68 -11.76 -29.21 14.87
N GLU A 69 -10.78 -29.79 14.19
CA GLU A 69 -9.43 -29.23 14.11
C GLU A 69 -9.41 -28.05 13.12
N PRO A 70 -8.54 -27.04 13.31
CA PRO A 70 -8.40 -25.96 12.33
C PRO A 70 -7.93 -26.55 10.98
N GLN A 71 -8.86 -26.61 10.02
CA GLN A 71 -8.60 -27.12 8.67
C GLN A 71 -7.59 -26.21 7.95
N SER A 72 -6.32 -26.62 7.99
CA SER A 72 -5.17 -25.84 7.51
C SER A 72 -4.62 -26.30 6.15
N ASP A 73 -5.45 -26.82 5.23
CA ASP A 73 -5.03 -27.16 3.85
C ASP A 73 -6.06 -26.79 2.78
N GLN A 74 -7.20 -26.20 3.15
CA GLN A 74 -8.19 -25.83 2.15
C GLN A 74 -7.75 -24.56 1.44
N LYS A 75 -7.66 -24.65 0.12
CA LYS A 75 -7.34 -23.58 -0.80
C LYS A 75 -8.46 -22.52 -0.80
N SER A 76 -8.12 -21.23 -0.71
CA SER A 76 -9.11 -20.16 -0.87
C SER A 76 -9.80 -20.23 -2.23
N VAL A 77 -11.06 -19.80 -2.28
CA VAL A 77 -11.94 -20.00 -3.44
C VAL A 77 -12.42 -18.66 -3.98
N ILE A 78 -12.44 -18.52 -5.30
CA ILE A 78 -13.04 -17.38 -6.00
C ILE A 78 -14.19 -17.90 -6.85
N THR A 79 -15.41 -17.44 -6.57
CA THR A 79 -16.63 -17.88 -7.25
C THR A 79 -17.26 -16.70 -8.00
N PRO A 80 -17.51 -16.80 -9.31
CA PRO A 80 -18.29 -15.80 -10.05
C PRO A 80 -19.69 -15.63 -9.47
N LEU A 81 -20.10 -14.38 -9.20
CA LEU A 81 -21.47 -14.05 -8.77
C LEU A 81 -22.34 -13.66 -9.96
N ASP A 82 -21.85 -12.74 -10.79
CA ASP A 82 -22.52 -12.27 -11.99
C ASP A 82 -21.50 -11.83 -13.06
N SER A 83 -21.88 -10.99 -14.02
CA SER A 83 -20.98 -10.49 -15.06
C SER A 83 -19.90 -9.53 -14.56
N GLU A 84 -20.09 -8.90 -13.40
CA GLU A 84 -19.24 -7.83 -12.85
C GLU A 84 -18.54 -8.24 -11.55
N TRP A 85 -19.14 -9.13 -10.74
CA TRP A 85 -18.68 -9.45 -9.39
C TRP A 85 -18.26 -10.90 -9.22
N VAL A 86 -17.35 -11.09 -8.26
CA VAL A 86 -16.87 -12.38 -7.77
C VAL A 86 -16.87 -12.34 -6.24
N LEU A 87 -17.12 -13.49 -5.64
CA LEU A 87 -16.98 -13.72 -4.21
C LEU A 87 -15.64 -14.40 -3.95
N TYR A 88 -14.80 -13.79 -3.14
CA TYR A 88 -13.61 -14.43 -2.59
C TYR A 88 -13.92 -14.94 -1.19
N LYS A 89 -13.54 -16.19 -0.92
CA LYS A 89 -13.59 -16.83 0.38
C LYS A 89 -12.20 -17.24 0.80
N ASN A 90 -11.68 -16.60 1.85
CA ASN A 90 -10.44 -16.97 2.50
C ASN A 90 -10.73 -18.10 3.51
N THR A 91 -10.25 -19.29 3.20
CA THR A 91 -10.48 -20.50 4.00
C THR A 91 -9.66 -20.51 5.29
N LYS A 92 -8.45 -19.92 5.28
CA LYS A 92 -7.56 -19.86 6.44
C LYS A 92 -8.14 -19.07 7.61
N PHE A 93 -8.75 -17.92 7.32
CA PHE A 93 -9.28 -16.98 8.31
C PHE A 93 -10.81 -16.93 8.32
N GLY A 94 -11.49 -17.76 7.53
CA GLY A 94 -12.94 -17.93 7.58
C GLY A 94 -13.72 -16.64 7.27
N TYR A 95 -13.29 -15.89 6.26
CA TYR A 95 -14.01 -14.69 5.81
C TYR A 95 -14.28 -14.72 4.30
N ALA A 96 -15.28 -13.96 3.89
CA ALA A 96 -15.61 -13.75 2.49
C ALA A 96 -15.85 -12.26 2.19
N MET A 97 -15.51 -11.85 0.97
CA MET A 97 -15.71 -10.49 0.48
C MET A 97 -15.93 -10.50 -1.02
N GLU A 98 -16.84 -9.67 -1.49
CA GLU A 98 -17.06 -9.44 -2.91
C GLU A 98 -16.03 -8.44 -3.46
N PHE A 99 -15.60 -8.66 -4.69
CA PHE A 99 -14.74 -7.73 -5.42
C PHE A 99 -15.12 -7.72 -6.91
N PRO A 100 -14.92 -6.60 -7.62
CA PRO A 100 -15.24 -6.54 -9.03
C PRO A 100 -14.24 -7.38 -9.83
N LYS A 101 -14.72 -8.01 -10.91
CA LYS A 101 -13.87 -8.79 -11.84
C LYS A 101 -12.82 -7.92 -12.53
N ASN A 102 -13.09 -6.63 -12.69
CA ASN A 102 -12.19 -5.68 -13.31
C ASN A 102 -12.17 -4.36 -12.54
N ALA A 103 -11.09 -3.60 -12.66
CA ALA A 103 -11.04 -2.19 -12.24
C ALA A 103 -10.31 -1.36 -13.30
N VAL A 104 -10.55 -0.05 -13.31
CA VAL A 104 -9.80 0.87 -14.17
C VAL A 104 -8.42 1.12 -13.57
N SER A 105 -7.36 0.82 -14.33
CA SER A 105 -5.96 1.07 -13.94
C SER A 105 -5.29 2.07 -14.88
N PHE A 106 -4.47 2.96 -14.33
CA PHE A 106 -3.66 3.93 -15.08
C PHE A 106 -2.66 3.28 -16.02
N ALA A 107 -2.09 2.13 -15.62
CA ALA A 107 -1.16 1.34 -16.42
C ALA A 107 -1.87 0.14 -17.07
N GLY A 108 -3.15 0.29 -17.38
CA GLY A 108 -3.97 -0.79 -17.95
C GLY A 108 -3.68 -1.05 -19.43
N ASP A 109 -3.10 -0.07 -20.14
CA ASP A 109 -2.64 -0.15 -21.53
C ASP A 109 -1.67 1.03 -21.81
N CYS A 110 -1.08 1.08 -23.01
CA CYS A 110 -0.39 2.29 -23.50
C CYS A 110 -0.82 2.65 -24.93
N GLU A 111 -0.76 3.94 -25.25
CA GLU A 111 -0.90 4.43 -26.62
C GLU A 111 0.39 5.09 -27.10
N TYR A 112 0.72 4.92 -28.39
CA TYR A 112 1.79 5.69 -29.01
C TYR A 112 1.27 7.08 -29.36
N SER A 113 1.75 8.09 -28.65
CA SER A 113 1.37 9.49 -28.88
C SER A 113 2.19 10.07 -30.02
N THR A 114 1.50 10.72 -30.96
CA THR A 114 2.06 11.60 -32.02
C THR A 114 1.68 13.07 -31.81
N LYS A 115 0.96 13.38 -30.73
CA LYS A 115 0.36 14.69 -30.48
C LYS A 115 1.42 15.69 -30.05
N ASN A 116 1.37 16.92 -30.56
CA ASN A 116 2.31 17.99 -30.22
C ASN A 116 3.79 17.58 -30.39
N GLY A 117 4.09 16.75 -31.39
CA GLY A 117 5.45 16.23 -31.63
C GLY A 117 5.94 15.25 -30.57
N ASP A 118 5.05 14.78 -29.68
CA ASP A 118 5.34 13.61 -28.85
C ASP A 118 5.52 12.41 -29.79
N HIS A 119 6.56 11.62 -29.60
CA HIS A 119 6.85 10.43 -30.40
C HIS A 119 7.23 9.30 -29.43
N SER A 120 6.27 8.93 -28.59
CA SER A 120 6.51 8.08 -27.42
C SER A 120 5.25 7.36 -27.00
N TYR A 121 5.42 6.16 -26.44
CA TYR A 121 4.36 5.53 -25.67
C TYR A 121 4.01 6.33 -24.41
N ARG A 122 2.72 6.37 -24.10
CA ARG A 122 2.12 7.01 -22.92
C ARG A 122 1.12 6.05 -22.28
N PRO A 123 1.03 6.02 -20.95
CA PRO A 123 0.07 5.15 -20.26
C PRO A 123 -1.35 5.65 -20.52
N VAL A 124 -2.30 4.73 -20.62
CA VAL A 124 -3.71 5.07 -20.71
C VAL A 124 -4.53 4.23 -19.74
N PHE A 125 -5.55 4.88 -19.18
CA PHE A 125 -6.45 4.20 -18.28
C PHE A 125 -7.27 3.15 -19.03
N LYS A 126 -7.22 1.91 -18.56
CA LYS A 126 -7.98 0.80 -19.12
C LYS A 126 -8.53 -0.08 -18.01
N SER A 127 -9.69 -0.68 -18.28
CA SER A 127 -10.22 -1.76 -17.44
C SER A 127 -9.28 -2.97 -17.56
N VAL A 128 -8.82 -3.45 -16.41
CA VAL A 128 -7.96 -4.63 -16.28
C VAL A 128 -8.62 -5.65 -15.35
N PRO A 129 -8.45 -6.95 -15.63
CA PRO A 129 -8.99 -7.99 -14.76
C PRO A 129 -8.24 -8.01 -13.44
N LEU A 130 -8.97 -8.26 -12.36
CA LEU A 130 -8.44 -8.38 -11.01
C LEU A 130 -8.11 -9.85 -10.67
N GLN A 131 -7.27 -10.00 -9.66
CA GLN A 131 -6.93 -11.25 -9.00
C GLN A 131 -6.66 -11.00 -7.52
N ILE A 132 -6.64 -12.07 -6.73
CA ILE A 132 -6.19 -12.06 -5.35
C ILE A 132 -4.96 -12.95 -5.23
N LEU A 133 -3.93 -12.41 -4.61
CA LEU A 133 -2.70 -13.14 -4.30
C LEU A 133 -2.60 -13.22 -2.78
N GLU A 134 -2.40 -14.41 -2.22
CA GLU A 134 -2.34 -14.62 -0.78
C GLU A 134 -0.89 -14.77 -0.30
N ALA A 135 -0.63 -14.23 0.88
CA ALA A 135 0.52 -14.49 1.74
C ALA A 135 0.02 -14.94 3.12
N ASP A 136 0.93 -15.22 4.05
CA ASP A 136 0.58 -15.84 5.34
C ASP A 136 -0.53 -15.10 6.11
N GLU A 137 -0.41 -13.79 6.29
CA GLU A 137 -1.37 -12.97 7.06
C GLU A 137 -1.96 -11.85 6.20
N SER A 138 -1.91 -12.00 4.88
CA SER A 138 -2.33 -10.94 3.96
C SER A 138 -2.92 -11.49 2.67
N ALA A 139 -3.96 -10.83 2.16
CA ALA A 139 -4.48 -11.03 0.82
C ALA A 139 -4.39 -9.73 0.03
N TYR A 140 -3.84 -9.80 -1.18
CA TYR A 140 -3.58 -8.67 -2.06
C TYR A 140 -4.56 -8.68 -3.22
N VAL A 141 -5.49 -7.72 -3.24
CA VAL A 141 -6.35 -7.49 -4.40
C VAL A 141 -5.59 -6.61 -5.39
N THR A 142 -5.34 -7.13 -6.58
CA THR A 142 -4.49 -6.47 -7.58
C THR A 142 -4.94 -6.78 -9.00
N ALA A 143 -4.42 -6.05 -9.98
CA ALA A 143 -4.60 -6.38 -11.38
C ALA A 143 -3.84 -7.66 -11.73
N GLN A 144 -4.29 -8.39 -12.77
CA GLN A 144 -3.55 -9.55 -13.28
C GLN A 144 -2.26 -9.15 -13.98
N TYR A 145 -2.23 -7.95 -14.55
CA TYR A 145 -1.12 -7.43 -15.30
C TYR A 145 -1.15 -5.90 -15.30
N TYR A 146 -0.02 -5.32 -15.69
CA TYR A 146 0.10 -3.91 -16.06
C TYR A 146 0.94 -3.79 -17.33
N TYR A 147 0.89 -2.63 -17.98
CA TYR A 147 1.77 -2.32 -19.09
C TYR A 147 2.92 -1.42 -18.64
N LYS A 148 4.14 -1.90 -18.87
CA LYS A 148 5.39 -1.21 -18.52
C LYS A 148 5.90 -0.44 -19.72
N LEU A 149 6.17 0.84 -19.55
CA LEU A 149 6.91 1.62 -20.55
C LEU A 149 8.40 1.26 -20.49
N THR A 150 8.98 0.96 -21.65
CA THR A 150 10.38 0.54 -21.77
C THR A 150 11.08 1.28 -22.92
N GLY A 151 12.41 1.17 -22.97
CA GLY A 151 13.24 1.90 -23.94
C GLY A 151 13.24 3.41 -23.67
N GLU A 152 13.46 3.80 -22.42
CA GLU A 152 13.46 5.20 -22.01
C GLU A 152 14.63 5.99 -22.63
N THR A 153 14.32 7.15 -23.18
CA THR A 153 15.29 8.20 -23.52
C THR A 153 14.85 9.53 -22.93
N VAL A 154 15.81 10.37 -22.57
CA VAL A 154 15.56 11.69 -21.98
C VAL A 154 16.12 12.76 -22.90
N ASP A 155 15.26 13.67 -23.36
CA ASP A 155 15.65 14.83 -24.17
C ASP A 155 15.03 16.10 -23.59
N ALA A 156 15.88 17.11 -23.34
CA ALA A 156 15.52 18.37 -22.67
C ALA A 156 14.69 18.19 -21.37
N GLY A 157 14.96 17.12 -20.59
CA GLY A 157 14.24 16.80 -19.36
C GLY A 157 12.87 16.13 -19.57
N ARG A 158 12.49 15.83 -20.82
CA ARG A 158 11.29 15.05 -21.16
C ARG A 158 11.67 13.59 -21.40
N HIS A 159 10.86 12.69 -20.85
CA HIS A 159 11.02 11.25 -20.97
C HIS A 159 10.22 10.71 -22.17
N TYR A 160 10.87 9.89 -23.00
CA TYR A 160 10.30 9.22 -24.17
C TYR A 160 10.50 7.72 -24.01
N TYR A 161 9.57 6.92 -24.51
CA TYR A 161 9.54 5.47 -24.36
C TYR A 161 9.22 4.86 -25.72
N THR A 162 10.06 3.92 -26.15
CA THR A 162 9.95 3.29 -27.47
C THR A 162 9.11 2.01 -27.45
N ALA A 163 8.77 1.49 -26.28
CA ALA A 163 8.01 0.25 -26.13
C ALA A 163 7.05 0.28 -24.93
N CYS A 164 6.06 -0.61 -24.99
CA CYS A 164 5.05 -0.83 -23.97
C CYS A 164 4.80 -2.33 -23.84
N ASP A 165 5.25 -2.92 -22.74
CA ASP A 165 5.30 -4.36 -22.54
C ASP A 165 4.30 -4.78 -21.45
N LYS A 166 3.44 -5.75 -21.78
CA LYS A 166 2.54 -6.36 -20.80
C LYS A 166 3.32 -7.21 -19.81
N THR A 167 3.19 -6.92 -18.52
CA THR A 167 3.84 -7.63 -17.42
C THR A 167 2.80 -8.17 -16.46
N ASN A 168 2.84 -9.47 -16.18
CA ASN A 168 1.93 -10.08 -15.20
C ASN A 168 2.35 -9.71 -13.78
N ILE A 169 1.38 -9.62 -12.88
CA ILE A 169 1.60 -9.35 -11.45
C ILE A 169 1.57 -10.68 -10.70
N ASP A 170 2.59 -10.91 -9.88
CA ASP A 170 2.69 -12.05 -8.97
C ASP A 170 2.89 -11.59 -7.51
N ILE A 171 3.00 -12.56 -6.58
CA ILE A 171 3.09 -12.25 -5.15
C ILE A 171 4.37 -11.46 -4.82
N THR A 172 5.49 -11.77 -5.49
CA THR A 172 6.76 -11.06 -5.33
C THR A 172 6.63 -9.61 -5.78
N THR A 173 5.91 -9.38 -6.89
CA THR A 173 5.60 -8.05 -7.43
C THR A 173 4.89 -7.19 -6.39
N VAL A 174 3.79 -7.67 -5.79
CA VAL A 174 2.97 -6.87 -4.85
C VAL A 174 3.61 -6.70 -3.48
N THR A 175 4.48 -7.62 -3.06
CA THR A 175 5.15 -7.57 -1.74
C THR A 175 6.41 -6.72 -1.74
N THR A 176 7.02 -6.50 -2.91
CA THR A 176 8.26 -5.70 -3.05
C THR A 176 8.05 -4.36 -3.75
N ALA A 177 6.87 -4.12 -4.31
CA ALA A 177 6.54 -2.86 -4.96
C ALA A 177 6.61 -1.68 -3.97
N ASP A 178 7.19 -0.57 -4.44
CA ASP A 178 6.99 0.73 -3.81
C ASP A 178 5.48 1.06 -3.86
N LYS A 179 4.93 1.60 -2.76
CA LYS A 179 3.52 2.01 -2.64
C LYS A 179 3.10 3.04 -3.69
N THR A 180 4.06 3.73 -4.31
CA THR A 180 3.83 4.72 -5.38
C THR A 180 3.90 4.12 -6.79
N SER A 181 4.27 2.85 -6.91
CA SER A 181 4.35 2.15 -8.20
C SER A 181 2.95 1.75 -8.70
N TYR A 182 2.77 1.74 -10.02
CA TYR A 182 1.64 1.10 -10.69
C TYR A 182 1.55 -0.43 -10.44
N MET A 183 2.55 -0.99 -9.77
CA MET A 183 2.62 -2.38 -9.31
C MET A 183 2.02 -2.58 -7.90
N SER A 184 1.70 -1.49 -7.19
CA SER A 184 1.11 -1.56 -5.86
C SER A 184 -0.26 -2.25 -5.92
N PRO A 185 -0.58 -3.15 -4.98
CA PRO A 185 -1.92 -3.69 -4.85
C PRO A 185 -2.94 -2.56 -4.67
N LEU A 186 -4.15 -2.76 -5.21
CA LEU A 186 -5.28 -1.84 -5.06
C LEU A 186 -5.81 -1.88 -3.61
N LEU A 187 -5.76 -3.06 -3.00
CA LEU A 187 -6.13 -3.27 -1.61
C LEU A 187 -5.28 -4.37 -0.99
N VAL A 188 -4.91 -4.18 0.28
CA VAL A 188 -4.31 -5.23 1.10
C VAL A 188 -5.23 -5.49 2.28
N ILE A 189 -5.62 -6.75 2.45
CA ILE A 189 -6.41 -7.24 3.58
C ILE A 189 -5.43 -7.96 4.51
N PHE A 190 -5.21 -7.39 5.69
CA PHE A 190 -4.45 -8.03 6.76
C PHE A 190 -5.41 -8.85 7.61
N ALA A 191 -5.06 -10.11 7.89
CA ALA A 191 -5.89 -10.98 8.71
C ALA A 191 -5.05 -11.82 9.67
N ASN A 192 -5.51 -11.97 10.91
CA ASN A 192 -4.83 -12.77 11.92
C ASN A 192 -5.81 -13.30 12.98
N VAL A 193 -5.41 -14.35 13.69
CA VAL A 193 -6.07 -14.80 14.93
C VAL A 193 -5.43 -14.05 16.10
N VAL A 194 -6.23 -13.41 16.95
CA VAL A 194 -5.76 -12.57 18.05
C VAL A 194 -6.25 -13.07 19.39
N ASP A 195 -5.48 -12.85 20.46
CA ASP A 195 -5.89 -13.23 21.81
C ASP A 195 -6.68 -12.09 22.49
N GLY A 196 -7.97 -12.02 22.18
CA GLY A 196 -8.91 -11.04 22.73
C GLY A 196 -8.49 -9.59 22.53
N ASP A 197 -8.80 -8.74 23.51
CA ASP A 197 -8.60 -7.29 23.41
C ASP A 197 -7.12 -6.87 23.38
N ALA A 198 -6.25 -7.61 24.10
CA ALA A 198 -4.81 -7.37 24.07
C ALA A 198 -4.22 -7.70 22.69
N GLY A 199 -4.63 -8.84 22.11
CA GLY A 199 -4.25 -9.21 20.74
C GLY A 199 -4.78 -8.22 19.70
N LEU A 200 -6.02 -7.73 19.85
CA LEU A 200 -6.59 -6.69 18.98
C LEU A 200 -5.83 -5.37 19.05
N GLU A 201 -5.47 -4.90 20.25
CA GLU A 201 -4.65 -3.69 20.39
C GLU A 201 -3.29 -3.87 19.72
N LYS A 202 -2.64 -5.02 19.91
CA LYS A 202 -1.36 -5.32 19.25
C LYS A 202 -1.51 -5.34 17.73
N PHE A 203 -2.55 -5.98 17.21
CA PHE A 203 -2.84 -5.99 15.78
C PHE A 203 -3.02 -4.57 15.22
N ILE A 204 -3.75 -3.70 15.95
CA ILE A 204 -3.89 -2.29 15.58
C ILE A 204 -2.53 -1.59 15.56
N GLN A 205 -1.69 -1.80 16.57
CA GLN A 205 -0.37 -1.17 16.67
C GLN A 205 0.57 -1.61 15.54
N ASP A 206 0.57 -2.89 15.21
CA ASP A 206 1.43 -3.45 14.17
C ASP A 206 1.04 -2.94 12.76
N ASN A 207 -0.24 -2.60 12.54
CA ASN A 207 -0.74 -2.15 11.22
C ASN A 207 -0.92 -0.63 11.07
N TYR A 208 -1.21 0.08 12.16
CA TYR A 208 -1.56 1.51 12.14
C TYR A 208 -0.59 2.39 12.95
N GLY A 209 0.27 1.78 13.76
CA GLY A 209 1.37 2.43 14.47
C GLY A 209 1.31 2.31 15.99
N THR A 210 2.48 2.38 16.64
CA THR A 210 2.69 1.92 18.02
C THR A 210 1.89 2.65 19.10
N ASP A 211 1.49 3.90 18.83
CA ASP A 211 0.71 4.70 19.77
C ASP A 211 -0.81 4.50 19.59
N CYS A 212 -1.23 3.75 18.57
CA CYS A 212 -2.64 3.45 18.35
C CYS A 212 -3.16 2.48 19.41
N LYS A 213 -4.43 2.67 19.79
CA LYS A 213 -5.09 1.92 20.85
C LYS A 213 -6.39 1.31 20.38
N LEU A 214 -6.79 0.23 21.04
CA LEU A 214 -8.11 -0.35 20.83
C LEU A 214 -9.18 0.68 21.22
N GLY A 215 -10.03 1.03 20.27
CA GLY A 215 -11.15 1.94 20.47
C GLY A 215 -12.45 1.20 20.75
N SER A 216 -13.57 1.86 20.43
CA SER A 216 -14.90 1.27 20.59
C SER A 216 -15.10 0.03 19.71
N LYS A 217 -15.84 -0.94 20.25
CA LYS A 217 -16.32 -2.12 19.53
C LYS A 217 -17.83 -2.02 19.34
N THR A 218 -18.30 -2.22 18.12
CA THR A 218 -19.73 -2.18 17.79
C THR A 218 -20.13 -3.49 17.12
N ASP A 219 -21.08 -4.20 17.71
CA ASP A 219 -21.64 -5.42 17.14
C ASP A 219 -22.52 -5.07 15.92
N MET A 220 -22.19 -5.68 14.78
CA MET A 220 -22.91 -5.54 13.51
C MET A 220 -23.68 -6.82 13.15
N GLY A 221 -23.79 -7.77 14.08
CA GLY A 221 -24.45 -9.07 13.93
C GLY A 221 -23.55 -10.13 13.28
N ASN A 222 -22.89 -9.78 12.18
CA ASN A 222 -22.01 -10.68 11.40
C ASN A 222 -20.52 -10.52 11.75
N TYR A 223 -20.16 -9.38 12.35
CA TYR A 223 -18.82 -9.09 12.85
C TYR A 223 -18.94 -7.98 13.90
N THR A 224 -17.88 -7.78 14.67
CA THR A 224 -17.67 -6.59 15.49
C THR A 224 -16.83 -5.58 14.72
N ALA A 225 -17.36 -4.38 14.49
CA ALA A 225 -16.59 -3.26 13.95
C ALA A 225 -15.70 -2.69 15.07
N VAL A 226 -14.41 -2.50 14.78
CA VAL A 226 -13.43 -2.01 15.74
C VAL A 226 -12.91 -0.63 15.31
N ALA A 227 -13.00 0.36 16.18
CA ALA A 227 -12.42 1.67 15.98
C ALA A 227 -10.98 1.73 16.55
N ILE A 228 -10.17 2.64 16.01
CA ILE A 228 -8.86 2.99 16.59
C ILE A 228 -9.03 4.21 17.50
N ALA A 229 -8.60 4.09 18.75
CA ALA A 229 -8.46 5.21 19.66
C ALA A 229 -7.06 5.83 19.55
N GLY A 230 -6.96 7.13 19.83
CA GLY A 230 -5.69 7.86 19.80
C GLY A 230 -5.24 8.31 18.40
N ILE A 231 -6.11 8.22 17.39
CA ILE A 231 -5.82 8.77 16.05
C ILE A 231 -5.46 10.25 16.18
N SER A 232 -4.31 10.61 15.60
CA SER A 232 -3.85 11.98 15.45
C SER A 232 -3.89 12.40 13.98
N THR A 233 -4.14 13.69 13.75
CA THR A 233 -3.98 14.33 12.44
C THR A 233 -2.57 14.92 12.26
N ASP A 234 -1.70 14.80 13.25
CA ASP A 234 -0.30 15.24 13.17
C ASP A 234 0.56 14.11 12.61
N GLU A 235 1.13 14.32 11.42
CA GLU A 235 1.96 13.35 10.68
C GLU A 235 3.19 12.87 11.47
N THR A 236 3.61 13.62 12.49
CA THR A 236 4.76 13.29 13.33
C THR A 236 4.43 12.32 14.46
N LYS A 237 3.15 11.98 14.66
CA LYS A 237 2.71 11.05 15.71
C LYS A 237 2.67 9.62 15.19
N ASN A 238 2.95 8.65 16.07
CA ASN A 238 2.96 7.25 15.66
C ASN A 238 1.55 6.69 15.44
N CYS A 239 0.49 7.32 15.94
CA CYS A 239 -0.90 6.98 15.58
C CYS A 239 -1.47 7.98 14.57
N PHE A 240 -0.77 8.18 13.46
CA PHE A 240 -1.24 9.03 12.37
C PHE A 240 -2.02 8.20 11.36
N VAL A 241 -3.35 8.39 11.33
CA VAL A 241 -4.25 7.74 10.37
C VAL A 241 -5.08 8.83 9.69
N ASN A 242 -4.70 9.20 8.47
CA ASN A 242 -5.36 10.24 7.67
C ASN A 242 -6.17 9.70 6.48
N TYR A 243 -6.61 8.44 6.58
CA TYR A 243 -7.36 7.74 5.53
C TYR A 243 -8.51 6.93 6.12
N MET A 244 -9.45 6.55 5.26
CA MET A 244 -10.52 5.63 5.64
C MET A 244 -9.95 4.22 5.81
N TYR A 245 -10.38 3.53 6.86
CA TYR A 245 -9.95 2.18 7.18
C TYR A 245 -11.14 1.33 7.62
N THR A 246 -10.95 0.04 7.68
CA THR A 246 -11.92 -0.91 8.23
C THR A 246 -11.18 -1.94 9.06
N ILE A 247 -11.72 -2.23 10.25
CA ILE A 247 -11.28 -3.34 11.10
C ILE A 247 -12.53 -4.11 11.50
N ARG A 248 -12.57 -5.40 11.13
CA ARG A 248 -13.66 -6.34 11.40
C ARG A 248 -13.12 -7.46 12.27
N TYR A 249 -13.81 -7.76 13.37
CA TYR A 249 -13.41 -8.78 14.33
C TYR A 249 -14.52 -9.80 14.53
N ASN A 250 -14.19 -11.09 14.51
CA ASN A 250 -15.09 -12.17 14.91
C ASN A 250 -14.74 -12.61 16.34
N PRO A 251 -15.57 -12.31 17.36
CA PRO A 251 -15.31 -12.72 18.73
C PRO A 251 -15.45 -14.23 18.99
N GLN A 252 -16.06 -15.00 18.08
CA GLN A 252 -16.23 -16.44 18.24
C GLN A 252 -14.98 -17.22 17.82
N THR A 253 -14.33 -16.79 16.74
CA THR A 253 -13.11 -17.41 16.19
C THR A 253 -11.84 -16.63 16.53
N ASN A 254 -12.00 -15.47 17.17
CA ASN A 254 -10.95 -14.49 17.44
C ASN A 254 -10.17 -14.04 16.21
N VAL A 255 -10.77 -14.09 15.02
CA VAL A 255 -10.15 -13.59 13.79
C VAL A 255 -10.41 -12.09 13.66
N VAL A 256 -9.37 -11.33 13.34
CA VAL A 256 -9.47 -9.94 12.91
C VAL A 256 -9.04 -9.83 11.45
N ALA A 257 -9.75 -9.01 10.68
CA ALA A 257 -9.39 -8.60 9.34
C ALA A 257 -9.43 -7.07 9.23
N ALA A 258 -8.46 -6.49 8.54
CA ALA A 258 -8.38 -5.05 8.35
C ALA A 258 -7.83 -4.66 6.99
N TRP A 259 -8.29 -3.53 6.47
CA TRP A 259 -7.78 -2.95 5.23
C TRP A 259 -7.97 -1.44 5.22
N ASN A 260 -7.20 -0.78 4.35
CA ASN A 260 -7.22 0.66 4.18
C ASN A 260 -7.98 1.01 2.90
N LEU A 261 -9.03 1.82 3.03
CA LEU A 261 -9.80 2.35 1.91
C LEU A 261 -9.20 3.65 1.35
N GLY A 262 -8.16 4.19 1.98
CA GLY A 262 -7.43 5.35 1.47
C GLY A 262 -8.21 6.66 1.61
N GLN A 263 -7.76 7.68 0.87
CA GLN A 263 -8.45 8.98 0.75
C GLN A 263 -9.13 9.16 -0.62
N ALA A 264 -8.92 8.20 -1.52
CA ALA A 264 -9.44 8.18 -2.88
C ALA A 264 -9.90 6.76 -3.21
N CYS A 265 -10.65 6.64 -4.30
CA CYS A 265 -11.18 5.35 -4.70
C CYS A 265 -10.08 4.36 -5.11
N ASN A 266 -10.10 3.15 -4.56
CA ASN A 266 -9.21 2.07 -4.95
C ASN A 266 -9.77 1.26 -6.13
N PHE A 267 -11.10 1.11 -6.21
CA PHE A 267 -11.78 0.30 -7.23
C PHE A 267 -12.72 1.13 -8.10
N PRO A 268 -12.18 1.99 -8.98
CA PRO A 268 -12.97 2.68 -9.99
C PRO A 268 -13.49 1.69 -11.04
N TYR A 269 -14.81 1.51 -11.13
CA TYR A 269 -15.46 0.65 -12.11
C TYR A 269 -16.95 1.02 -12.32
N PRO A 270 -17.49 1.00 -13.56
CA PRO A 270 -16.81 0.73 -14.83
C PRO A 270 -16.05 1.94 -15.39
N THR A 271 -16.20 3.11 -14.76
CA THR A 271 -15.50 4.34 -15.11
C THR A 271 -14.71 4.85 -13.90
N GLN A 272 -13.81 5.82 -14.12
CA GLN A 272 -13.01 6.41 -13.03
C GLN A 272 -13.85 7.10 -11.95
N ASP A 273 -15.04 7.58 -12.30
CA ASP A 273 -15.91 8.34 -11.40
C ASP A 273 -16.83 7.45 -10.56
N LYS A 274 -16.77 6.12 -10.73
CA LYS A 274 -17.65 5.16 -10.05
C LYS A 274 -16.85 4.31 -9.10
N CYS A 275 -16.97 4.57 -7.80
CA CYS A 275 -16.20 3.87 -6.78
C CYS A 275 -16.94 2.67 -6.18
N GLN A 276 -16.25 1.53 -6.10
CA GLN A 276 -16.81 0.27 -5.58
C GLN A 276 -16.33 -0.10 -4.17
N ASP A 277 -15.44 0.71 -3.58
CA ASP A 277 -14.82 0.47 -2.28
C ASP A 277 -15.82 0.19 -1.15
N GLN A 278 -16.90 0.98 -1.07
CA GLN A 278 -17.92 0.79 -0.02
C GLN A 278 -18.72 -0.50 -0.23
N THR A 279 -19.09 -0.82 -1.48
CA THR A 279 -19.76 -2.08 -1.83
C THR A 279 -18.94 -3.28 -1.38
N MET A 280 -17.62 -3.25 -1.64
CA MET A 280 -16.70 -4.29 -1.18
C MET A 280 -16.67 -4.36 0.37
N ALA A 281 -16.54 -3.21 1.04
CA ALA A 281 -16.47 -3.16 2.50
C ALA A 281 -17.76 -3.61 3.21
N ASP A 282 -18.92 -3.40 2.58
CA ASP A 282 -20.23 -3.81 3.07
C ASP A 282 -20.51 -5.30 2.82
N SER A 283 -19.94 -5.87 1.76
CA SER A 283 -20.06 -7.29 1.44
C SER A 283 -19.27 -8.22 2.39
N PHE A 284 -18.33 -7.65 3.16
CA PHE A 284 -17.46 -8.43 4.02
C PHE A 284 -18.24 -9.19 5.10
N LYS A 285 -17.92 -10.47 5.25
CA LYS A 285 -18.48 -11.33 6.30
C LYS A 285 -17.50 -12.36 6.82
N PHE A 286 -17.67 -12.74 8.08
CA PHE A 286 -17.11 -13.99 8.58
C PHE A 286 -18.11 -15.12 8.33
N ASP A 287 -17.58 -16.32 8.14
CA ASP A 287 -18.38 -17.55 8.02
C ASP A 287 -18.71 -18.14 9.41
#